data_AF-A0A9C8DGT9-F1
#
_entry.id   AF-A0A9C8DGT9-F1
#
_cell.length_a   1.000
_cell.length_b   1.000
_cell.length_c   1.000
_cell.angle_alpha   90.00
_cell.angle_beta   90.00
_cell.angle_gamma   90.00
#
_symmetry.space_group_name_H-M   'P 1'
#
loop_
_entity.id
_entity.type
_entity.pdbx_description
1 polymer ?
#
loop_
_entity_poly.entity_id
_entity_poly.type
_entity_poly.pdbx_seq_one_letter_code
_entity_poly.pdbx_strand_id
1 'polypeptide(L)'
;MEKRESQEDARKIKFGTDGWRAVIADSFTFDNVARVAEATAKFILSEDRKKLDIYTDWGSPYRPAADGVVVGYDMRFLSPEFAHYFARVLHDSGIPV
;
A
#
# COMPACT_ATOMS: atom_id res chain seq x y z
N MET A 1 -28.72 -7.95 -10.62
CA MET A 1 -27.92 -6.75 -10.92
C MET A 1 -27.22 -6.27 -9.65
N GLU A 2 -27.92 -6.13 -8.53
CA GLU A 2 -27.40 -5.73 -7.21
C GLU A 2 -26.20 -6.54 -6.66
N LYS A 3 -26.12 -7.86 -6.94
CA LYS A 3 -24.97 -8.67 -6.48
C LYS A 3 -23.64 -8.33 -7.15
N ARG A 4 -23.66 -7.71 -8.35
CA ARG A 4 -22.42 -7.32 -9.05
C ARG A 4 -21.94 -5.95 -8.58
N GLU A 5 -22.85 -5.00 -8.39
CA GLU A 5 -22.54 -3.67 -7.87
C GLU A 5 -21.97 -3.73 -6.43
N SER A 6 -22.58 -4.53 -5.54
CA SER A 6 -22.05 -4.71 -4.18
C SER A 6 -20.66 -5.34 -4.12
N GLN A 7 -20.32 -6.22 -5.08
CA GLN A 7 -18.98 -6.82 -5.17
C GLN A 7 -17.95 -5.85 -5.76
N GLU A 8 -18.38 -4.97 -6.65
CA GLU A 8 -17.53 -3.94 -7.25
C GLU A 8 -17.17 -2.85 -6.24
N ASP A 9 -18.12 -2.41 -5.42
CA ASP A 9 -17.87 -1.47 -4.33
C ASP A 9 -16.94 -2.06 -3.26
N ALA A 10 -17.09 -3.34 -2.90
CA ALA A 10 -16.19 -4.03 -1.99
C ALA A 10 -14.74 -4.12 -2.51
N ARG A 11 -14.52 -4.03 -3.83
CA ARG A 11 -13.19 -4.06 -4.47
C ARG A 11 -12.64 -2.68 -4.85
N LYS A 12 -13.39 -1.62 -4.57
CA LYS A 12 -13.02 -0.26 -4.96
C LYS A 12 -11.94 0.30 -4.04
N ILE A 13 -10.81 0.70 -4.63
CA ILE A 13 -9.71 1.35 -3.93
C ILE A 13 -9.58 2.76 -4.49
N LYS A 14 -9.67 3.77 -3.61
CA LYS A 14 -9.55 5.18 -3.97
C LYS A 14 -8.62 5.89 -3.01
N PHE A 15 -7.50 6.39 -3.53
CA PHE A 15 -6.56 7.22 -2.79
C PHE A 15 -7.04 8.68 -2.78
N GLY A 16 -7.08 9.28 -1.60
CA GLY A 16 -7.17 10.73 -1.40
C GLY A 16 -5.82 11.31 -0.99
N THR A 17 -5.82 12.56 -0.52
CA THR A 17 -4.62 13.23 0.00
C THR A 17 -4.02 12.50 1.21
N ASP A 18 -4.89 11.94 2.07
CA ASP A 18 -4.49 11.20 3.28
C ASP A 18 -4.36 9.68 3.04
N GLY A 19 -4.16 9.27 1.80
CA GLY A 19 -4.11 7.86 1.42
C GLY A 19 -5.48 7.23 1.16
N TRP A 20 -5.53 5.90 1.20
CA TRP A 20 -6.77 5.13 1.04
C TRP A 20 -7.44 4.88 2.39
N ARG A 21 -8.73 5.23 2.49
CA ARG A 21 -9.57 5.00 3.67
C ARG A 21 -10.80 4.19 3.25
N ALA A 22 -11.14 3.19 4.04
CA ALA A 22 -12.27 2.30 3.80
C ALA A 22 -12.79 1.72 5.11
N VAL A 23 -13.98 1.11 5.06
CA VAL A 23 -14.62 0.47 6.22
C VAL A 23 -14.10 -0.96 6.37
N ILE A 24 -13.63 -1.31 7.57
CA ILE A 24 -13.12 -2.66 7.88
C ILE A 24 -14.22 -3.69 7.66
N ALA A 25 -13.85 -4.81 7.05
CA ALA A 25 -14.72 -5.94 6.67
C ALA A 25 -15.74 -5.63 5.55
N ASP A 26 -15.77 -4.40 5.02
CA ASP A 26 -16.51 -4.04 3.82
C ASP A 26 -15.54 -3.86 2.65
N SER A 27 -14.86 -2.72 2.59
CA SER A 27 -13.88 -2.40 1.54
C SER A 27 -12.43 -2.43 2.04
N PHE A 28 -12.18 -2.29 3.35
CA PHE A 28 -10.85 -2.49 3.95
C PHE A 28 -10.71 -3.97 4.36
N THR A 29 -10.33 -4.78 3.37
CA THR A 29 -10.20 -6.24 3.47
C THR A 29 -8.76 -6.68 3.21
N PHE A 30 -8.38 -7.89 3.64
CA PHE A 30 -7.05 -8.44 3.34
C PHE A 30 -6.75 -8.49 1.84
N ASP A 31 -7.74 -8.81 0.98
CA ASP A 31 -7.58 -8.81 -0.48
C ASP A 31 -7.17 -7.42 -0.99
N ASN A 32 -7.87 -6.36 -0.56
CA ASN A 32 -7.55 -5.01 -0.98
C ASN A 32 -6.24 -4.50 -0.35
N VAL A 33 -5.92 -4.88 0.89
CA VAL A 33 -4.62 -4.58 1.52
C VAL A 33 -3.47 -5.22 0.73
N ALA A 34 -3.60 -6.47 0.30
CA ALA A 34 -2.61 -7.11 -0.58
C ALA A 34 -2.47 -6.38 -1.92
N ARG A 35 -3.59 -6.01 -2.56
CA ARG A 35 -3.55 -5.27 -3.83
C ARG A 35 -2.83 -3.93 -3.71
N VAL A 36 -3.04 -3.22 -2.60
CA VAL A 36 -2.28 -1.99 -2.32
C VAL A 36 -0.81 -2.31 -2.08
N ALA A 37 -0.49 -3.32 -1.28
CA ALA A 37 0.90 -3.72 -1.00
C ALA A 37 1.65 -4.10 -2.29
N GLU A 38 1.03 -4.87 -3.19
CA GLU A 38 1.61 -5.22 -4.49
C GLU A 38 1.83 -3.99 -5.37
N ALA A 39 0.89 -3.05 -5.41
CA ALA A 39 1.04 -1.81 -6.15
C ALA A 39 2.17 -0.95 -5.56
N THR A 40 2.27 -0.89 -4.22
CA THR A 40 3.34 -0.22 -3.49
C THR A 40 4.69 -0.87 -3.77
N ALA A 41 4.79 -2.20 -3.78
CA ALA A 41 6.01 -2.92 -4.12
C ALA A 41 6.48 -2.61 -5.55
N LYS A 42 5.57 -2.67 -6.53
CA LYS A 42 5.85 -2.30 -7.92
C LYS A 42 6.33 -0.86 -8.05
N PHE A 43 5.70 0.05 -7.31
CA PHE A 43 6.12 1.45 -7.27
C PHE A 43 7.54 1.58 -6.70
N ILE A 44 7.83 0.96 -5.54
CA ILE A 44 9.15 1.03 -4.89
C ILE A 44 10.25 0.46 -5.79
N LEU A 45 10.00 -0.67 -6.45
CA LEU A 45 10.94 -1.31 -7.36
C LEU A 45 11.12 -0.56 -8.70
N SER A 46 10.28 0.44 -8.98
CA SER A 46 10.37 1.21 -10.21
C SER A 46 11.49 2.25 -10.15
N GLU A 47 12.36 2.22 -11.17
CA GLU A 47 13.40 3.23 -11.39
C GLU A 47 12.82 4.60 -11.80
N ASP A 48 11.59 4.64 -12.32
CA ASP A 48 10.92 5.89 -12.69
C ASP A 48 10.70 6.82 -11.48
N ARG A 49 10.69 6.27 -10.26
CA ARG A 49 10.66 7.06 -9.03
C ARG A 49 11.75 8.12 -8.98
N LYS A 50 12.93 7.87 -9.56
CA LYS A 50 14.05 8.82 -9.58
C LYS A 50 13.69 10.18 -10.23
N LYS A 51 12.63 10.21 -11.04
CA LYS A 51 12.14 11.40 -11.75
C LYS A 51 11.16 12.24 -10.92
N LEU A 52 10.74 11.76 -9.75
CA LEU A 52 9.80 12.49 -8.90
C LEU A 52 10.48 13.70 -8.27
N ASP A 53 9.72 14.81 -8.15
CA ASP A 53 10.18 16.09 -7.61
C ASP A 53 10.86 15.98 -6.25
N ILE A 54 10.45 15.00 -5.42
CA ILE A 54 11.08 14.73 -4.13
C ILE A 54 12.57 14.39 -4.24
N TYR A 55 12.98 13.73 -5.33
CA TYR A 55 14.36 13.32 -5.59
C TYR A 55 15.10 14.24 -6.58
N THR A 56 14.40 15.07 -7.36
CA THR A 56 15.02 16.00 -8.32
C THR A 56 15.10 17.42 -7.80
N ASP A 57 14.01 17.93 -7.20
CA ASP A 57 13.83 19.36 -6.94
C ASP A 57 13.89 19.67 -5.44
N TRP A 58 13.36 18.79 -4.60
CA TRP A 58 13.28 19.02 -3.14
C TRP A 58 14.55 18.57 -2.40
N GLY A 59 15.52 17.99 -3.11
CA GLY A 59 16.85 17.64 -2.59
C GLY A 59 16.88 16.40 -1.68
N SER A 60 15.82 15.59 -1.64
CA SER A 60 15.86 14.34 -0.89
C SER A 60 16.75 13.31 -1.60
N PRO A 61 17.66 12.60 -0.90
CA PRO A 61 18.44 11.56 -1.54
C PRO A 61 17.54 10.41 -2.00
N TYR A 62 17.84 9.86 -3.17
CA TYR A 62 17.15 8.67 -3.65
C TYR A 62 17.38 7.48 -2.70
N ARG A 63 16.30 6.76 -2.39
CA ARG A 63 16.29 5.56 -1.54
C ARG A 63 15.94 4.34 -2.39
N PRO A 64 16.91 3.46 -2.69
CA PRO A 64 16.65 2.21 -3.41
C PRO A 64 15.79 1.26 -2.57
N ALA A 65 15.14 0.31 -3.23
CA ALA A 65 14.32 -0.70 -2.55
C ALA A 65 15.10 -1.51 -1.50
N ALA A 66 16.41 -1.68 -1.69
CA ALA A 66 17.30 -2.39 -0.77
C ALA A 66 17.44 -1.71 0.62
N ASP A 67 17.10 -0.42 0.74
CA ASP A 67 17.09 0.29 2.03
C ASP A 67 15.88 -0.11 2.90
N GLY A 68 14.89 -0.80 2.32
CA GLY A 68 13.70 -1.29 3.00
C GLY A 68 12.59 -0.26 3.23
N VAL A 69 11.51 -0.72 3.86
CA VAL A 69 10.31 0.06 4.15
C VAL A 69 9.86 -0.16 5.58
N VAL A 70 9.60 0.93 6.31
CA VAL A 70 9.00 0.85 7.64
C VAL A 70 7.47 0.71 7.51
N VAL A 71 6.91 -0.33 8.13
CA VAL A 71 5.45 -0.53 8.22
C VAL A 71 5.00 -0.31 9.65
N GLY A 72 4.12 0.67 9.86
CA GLY A 72 3.54 1.01 11.16
C GLY A 72 2.02 0.90 11.15
N TYR A 73 1.43 0.84 12.34
CA TYR A 73 -0.01 0.79 12.52
C TYR A 73 -0.43 1.45 13.84
N ASP A 74 -1.72 1.75 13.99
CA ASP A 74 -2.28 2.34 15.21
C ASP A 74 -3.20 1.37 15.95
N MET A 75 -3.83 1.82 17.04
CA MET A 75 -4.65 0.96 17.91
C MET A 75 -6.04 0.60 17.37
N ARG A 76 -6.33 0.80 16.07
CA ARG A 76 -7.61 0.36 15.51
C ARG A 76 -7.70 -1.17 15.45
N PHE A 77 -8.93 -1.65 15.41
CA PHE A 77 -9.23 -3.07 15.26
C PHE A 77 -8.54 -3.66 14.02
N LEU A 78 -7.91 -4.83 14.16
CA LEU A 78 -7.16 -5.56 13.12
C LEU A 78 -5.96 -4.83 12.49
N SER A 79 -5.60 -3.65 12.99
CA SER A 79 -4.43 -2.90 12.51
C SER A 79 -3.12 -3.71 12.54
N PRO A 80 -2.78 -4.44 13.62
CA PRO A 80 -1.57 -5.27 13.65
C PRO A 80 -1.56 -6.34 12.54
N GLU A 81 -2.68 -7.00 12.31
CA GLU A 81 -2.84 -8.07 11.34
C GLU A 81 -2.74 -7.55 9.91
N PHE A 82 -3.38 -6.41 9.61
CA PHE A 82 -3.25 -5.76 8.30
C PHE A 82 -1.83 -5.29 8.03
N ALA A 83 -1.16 -4.71 9.03
CA ALA A 83 0.24 -4.27 8.90
C ALA A 83 1.18 -5.44 8.67
N HIS A 84 1.03 -6.54 9.43
CA HIS A 84 1.83 -7.74 9.22
C HIS A 84 1.59 -8.36 7.84
N TYR A 85 0.33 -8.39 7.38
CA TYR A 85 -0.01 -8.89 6.06
C TYR A 85 0.57 -8.02 4.94
N PHE A 86 0.49 -6.70 5.07
CA PHE A 86 1.10 -5.75 4.14
C PHE A 86 2.62 -5.92 4.08
N ALA A 87 3.28 -5.98 5.24
CA ALA A 87 4.72 -6.19 5.34
C ALA A 87 5.15 -7.51 4.70
N ARG A 88 4.38 -8.59 4.90
CA ARG A 88 4.63 -9.88 4.26
C ARG A 88 4.61 -9.79 2.73
N VAL A 89 3.62 -9.10 2.14
CA VAL A 89 3.54 -8.94 0.67
C VAL A 89 4.74 -8.15 0.13
N LEU A 90 5.21 -7.12 0.86
CA LEU A 90 6.43 -6.39 0.49
C LEU A 90 7.67 -7.28 0.58
N HIS A 91 7.82 -8.03 1.67
CA HIS A 91 8.91 -8.99 1.87
C HIS A 91 8.95 -10.03 0.73
N ASP A 92 7.80 -10.60 0.38
CA ASP A 92 7.67 -11.60 -0.69
C ASP A 92 8.01 -11.01 -2.08
N SER A 93 7.94 -9.68 -2.22
CA SER A 93 8.39 -8.94 -3.41
C SER A 93 9.89 -8.61 -3.39
N GLY A 94 10.64 -9.04 -2.36
CA GLY A 94 12.07 -8.81 -2.21
C GLY A 94 12.45 -7.49 -1.54
N ILE A 95 11.51 -6.81 -0.88
CA ILE A 95 11.75 -5.53 -0.19
C ILE A 95 11.92 -5.80 1.32
N PRO A 96 13.04 -5.38 1.93
CA PRO A 96 13.21 -5.47 3.39
C PRO A 96 12.15 -4.65 4.13
N VAL A 97 11.60 -5.18 5.23
CA VAL A 97 10.59 -4.54 6.08
C VAL A 97 10.88 -4.73 7.56
#